data_AF-A0A6M5YVI5-F1
#
_entry.id   AF-A0A6M5YVI5-F1
#
_cell.length_a   1.000
_cell.length_b   1.000
_cell.length_c   1.000
_cell.angle_alpha   90.00
_cell.angle_beta   90.00
_cell.angle_gamma   90.00
#
_symmetry.space_group_name_H-M   'P 1'
#
loop_
_entity.id
_entity.type
_entity.pdbx_description
1 polymer ?
#
loop_
_entity_poly.entity_id
_entity_poly.type
_entity_poly.pdbx_seq_one_letter_code
_entity_poly.pdbx_strand_id
1 'polypeptide(L)'
;MDGLFARTGCAPMPDPSDLAPPRFEQALAELDDILRELEDGTTTLEDALARYERGVVLLRQCYGQLRDAEQRVKVLAGVSEDGADLKPFDHVASIESAKAAVRKPTKAAEPGADPPRGFPRQPPSGSGAEPPRGFPRQPPPDSGITE
;
A
#
# COMPACT_ATOMS: atom_id res chain seq x y z
N MET A 1 -49.74 16.77 46.63
CA MET A 1 -50.38 15.44 46.63
C MET A 1 -50.99 15.32 45.24
N ASP A 2 -50.34 14.77 44.23
CA ASP A 2 -49.41 13.63 44.23
C ASP A 2 -48.25 13.83 43.27
N GLY A 3 -47.06 13.53 43.77
CA GLY A 3 -45.89 13.31 42.93
C GLY A 3 -45.94 11.91 42.32
N LEU A 4 -45.68 11.84 41.02
CA LEU A 4 -45.23 10.63 40.34
C LEU A 4 -44.28 11.09 39.23
N PHE A 5 -42.98 11.21 39.51
CA PHE A 5 -42.01 10.13 39.24
C PHE A 5 -42.16 9.57 37.82
N ALA A 6 -41.30 9.99 36.90
CA ALA A 6 -40.11 9.20 36.55
C ALA A 6 -39.55 9.61 35.17
N ARG A 7 -38.29 10.06 35.21
CA ARG A 7 -37.25 9.86 34.21
C ARG A 7 -37.42 10.63 32.90
N THR A 8 -36.82 11.82 32.92
CA THR A 8 -35.91 12.26 31.87
C THR A 8 -35.16 11.04 31.32
N GLY A 9 -35.58 10.57 30.15
CA GLY A 9 -34.84 9.58 29.40
C GLY A 9 -33.51 10.20 29.02
N CYS A 10 -32.46 9.87 29.77
CA CYS A 10 -31.10 9.94 29.26
C CYS A 10 -31.11 9.04 28.03
N ALA A 11 -31.16 9.65 26.83
CA ALA A 11 -30.95 8.91 25.60
C ALA A 11 -29.63 8.15 25.74
N PRO A 12 -29.56 6.87 25.32
CA PRO A 12 -28.31 6.13 25.37
C PRO A 12 -27.25 6.96 24.65
N MET A 13 -26.18 7.33 25.36
CA MET A 13 -25.08 8.02 24.72
C MET A 13 -24.50 7.08 23.67
N PRO A 14 -24.23 7.58 22.45
CA PRO A 14 -23.62 6.76 21.41
C PRO A 14 -22.31 6.19 21.94
N ASP A 15 -22.09 4.90 21.72
CA ASP A 15 -20.83 4.27 22.08
C ASP A 15 -19.71 4.97 21.28
N PRO A 16 -18.49 5.12 21.81
CA PRO A 16 -17.41 5.79 21.09
C PRO A 16 -17.07 5.13 19.73
N SER A 17 -17.57 3.92 19.50
CA SER A 17 -17.50 3.22 18.21
C SER A 17 -18.50 3.76 17.18
N ASP A 18 -19.62 4.36 17.60
CA ASP A 18 -20.60 5.01 16.73
C ASP A 18 -20.11 6.38 16.21
N LEU A 19 -19.11 6.98 16.88
CA LEU A 19 -18.48 8.22 16.43
C LEU A 19 -17.35 7.96 15.41
N ALA A 20 -16.90 6.71 15.27
CA ALA A 20 -15.93 6.36 14.25
C ALA A 20 -16.61 6.30 12.88
N PRO A 21 -15.98 6.83 11.81
CA PRO A 21 -16.54 6.67 10.47
C PRO A 21 -16.70 5.18 10.16
N PRO A 22 -17.84 4.76 9.56
CA PRO A 22 -18.08 3.37 9.22
C PRO A 22 -16.96 2.85 8.32
N ARG A 23 -16.63 1.57 8.48
CA ARG A 23 -15.67 0.91 7.58
C ARG A 23 -16.19 0.96 6.15
N PHE A 24 -15.30 0.98 5.16
CA PHE A 24 -15.66 1.05 3.74
C PHE A 24 -16.82 0.11 3.35
N GLU A 25 -16.72 -1.18 3.69
CA GLU A 25 -17.76 -2.17 3.40
C GLU A 25 -19.12 -1.86 4.05
N GLN A 26 -19.10 -1.30 5.27
CA GLN A 26 -20.32 -0.92 5.99
C GLN A 26 -20.95 0.32 5.35
N ALA A 27 -20.13 1.32 4.99
CA ALA A 27 -20.60 2.53 4.32
C ALA A 27 -21.19 2.21 2.94
N LEU A 28 -20.59 1.25 2.22
CA LEU A 28 -21.09 0.79 0.93
C LEU A 28 -22.41 0.01 1.06
N ALA A 29 -22.51 -0.88 2.05
CA ALA A 29 -23.75 -1.61 2.32
C ALA A 29 -24.91 -0.66 2.70
N GLU A 30 -24.64 0.32 3.58
CA GLU A 30 -25.63 1.34 3.96
C GLU A 30 -26.07 2.18 2.76
N LEU A 31 -25.14 2.50 1.84
CA LEU A 31 -25.45 3.22 0.61
C LEU A 31 -26.36 2.40 -0.33
N ASP A 32 -26.10 1.10 -0.49
CA ASP A 32 -26.95 0.20 -1.28
C ASP A 32 -28.37 0.09 -0.69
N ASP A 33 -28.48 0.01 0.64
CA ASP A 33 -29.78 -0.01 1.31
C ASP A 33 -30.56 1.30 1.08
N ILE A 34 -29.88 2.45 1.18
CA ILE A 34 -30.48 3.75 0.86
C ILE A 34 -30.97 3.79 -0.59
N LEU A 35 -30.19 3.29 -1.55
CA LEU A 35 -30.59 3.26 -2.96
C LEU A 35 -31.85 2.41 -3.15
N ARG A 36 -31.92 1.23 -2.53
CA ARG A 36 -33.11 0.37 -2.56
C ARG A 36 -34.35 1.09 -2.02
N GLU A 37 -34.23 1.73 -0.86
CA GLU A 37 -35.35 2.45 -0.24
C GLU A 37 -35.81 3.67 -1.06
N LEU A 38 -34.92 4.29 -1.83
CA LEU A 38 -35.26 5.36 -2.77
C LEU A 38 -35.90 4.81 -4.07
N GLU A 39 -35.47 3.65 -4.54
CA GLU A 39 -36.02 2.98 -5.74
C GLU A 39 -37.41 2.39 -5.50
N ASP A 40 -37.71 1.93 -4.29
CA ASP A 40 -39.00 1.32 -3.92
C ASP A 40 -40.18 2.31 -3.99
N GLY A 41 -39.91 3.63 -3.97
CA GLY A 41 -40.91 4.67 -4.23
C GLY A 41 -42.00 4.83 -3.16
N THR A 42 -41.93 4.09 -2.05
CA THR A 42 -42.84 4.20 -0.90
C THR A 42 -42.44 5.30 0.08
N THR A 43 -41.29 5.92 -0.14
CA THR A 43 -40.67 6.90 0.75
C THR A 43 -41.28 8.29 0.55
N THR A 44 -41.56 8.99 1.65
CA THR A 44 -42.07 10.38 1.58
C THR A 44 -40.99 11.32 1.03
N LEU A 45 -41.36 12.51 0.53
CA LEU A 45 -40.39 13.45 -0.02
C LEU A 45 -39.33 13.88 1.02
N GLU A 46 -39.77 14.16 2.25
CA GLU A 46 -38.88 14.58 3.35
C GLU A 46 -37.88 13.47 3.70
N ASP A 47 -38.38 12.24 3.80
CA ASP A 47 -37.58 11.05 4.04
C ASP A 47 -36.61 10.74 2.90
N ALA A 48 -37.01 10.97 1.65
CA ALA A 48 -36.17 10.77 0.48
C ALA A 48 -35.02 11.78 0.43
N LEU A 49 -35.28 13.05 0.80
CA LEU A 49 -34.25 14.07 0.92
C LEU A 49 -33.24 13.71 2.03
N ALA A 50 -33.73 13.30 3.20
CA ALA A 50 -32.86 12.88 4.31
C ALA A 50 -31.95 11.69 3.91
N ARG A 51 -32.51 10.70 3.22
CA ARG A 51 -31.76 9.55 2.68
C ARG A 51 -30.72 9.96 1.65
N TYR A 52 -31.08 10.86 0.73
CA TYR A 52 -30.15 11.38 -0.25
C TYR A 52 -28.96 12.10 0.41
N GLU A 53 -29.21 12.98 1.38
CA GLU A 53 -28.17 13.67 2.13
C GLU A 53 -27.24 12.67 2.84
N ARG A 54 -27.81 11.65 3.48
CA ARG A 54 -27.04 10.56 4.09
C ARG A 54 -26.19 9.81 3.06
N GLY A 55 -26.75 9.47 1.91
CA GLY A 55 -26.03 8.83 0.81
C GLY A 55 -24.85 9.67 0.31
N VAL A 56 -25.00 10.98 0.18
CA VAL A 56 -23.91 11.90 -0.20
C VAL A 56 -22.78 11.89 0.84
N VAL A 57 -23.12 11.84 2.13
CA VAL A 57 -22.12 11.73 3.20
C VAL A 57 -21.35 10.42 3.11
N LEU A 58 -22.04 9.29 2.91
CA LEU A 58 -21.42 7.97 2.76
C LEU A 58 -20.49 7.91 1.54
N LEU A 59 -20.93 8.43 0.40
CA LEU A 59 -20.11 8.55 -0.82
C LEU A 59 -18.81 9.30 -0.56
N ARG A 60 -18.88 10.46 0.11
CA ARG A 60 -17.68 11.25 0.46
C ARG A 60 -16.73 10.46 1.37
N GLN A 61 -17.27 9.72 2.32
CA GLN A 61 -16.46 8.86 3.20
C GLN A 61 -15.79 7.73 2.43
N CYS A 62 -16.51 7.06 1.53
CA CYS A 62 -15.95 5.99 0.68
C CYS A 62 -14.79 6.53 -0.17
N TYR A 63 -14.96 7.67 -0.84
CA TYR A 63 -13.87 8.29 -1.61
C TYR A 63 -12.68 8.67 -0.74
N GLY A 64 -12.90 9.19 0.47
CA GLY A 64 -11.83 9.50 1.42
C GLY A 64 -11.02 8.25 1.77
N GLN A 65 -11.69 7.15 2.11
CA GLN A 65 -11.05 5.88 2.44
C GLN A 65 -10.25 5.31 1.27
N LEU A 66 -10.79 5.39 0.04
CA LEU A 66 -10.07 4.98 -1.17
C LEU A 66 -8.84 5.83 -1.42
N ARG A 67 -8.92 7.16 -1.23
CA ARG A 67 -7.77 8.06 -1.36
C ARG A 67 -6.66 7.73 -0.37
N ASP A 68 -7.04 7.46 0.87
CA ASP A 68 -6.08 7.09 1.91
C ASP A 68 -5.42 5.74 1.60
N ALA A 69 -6.19 4.78 1.11
CA ALA A 69 -5.66 3.49 0.68
C ALA A 69 -4.70 3.64 -0.51
N GLU A 70 -5.08 4.41 -1.53
CA GLU A 70 -4.24 4.71 -2.69
C GLU A 70 -2.93 5.37 -2.27
N GLN A 71 -2.98 6.36 -1.37
CA GLN A 71 -1.78 7.02 -0.87
C GLN A 71 -0.85 6.05 -0.13
N ARG A 72 -1.40 5.16 0.69
CA ARG A 72 -0.62 4.12 1.38
C ARG A 72 0.05 3.18 0.37
N VAL A 73 -0.68 2.76 -0.67
CA VAL A 73 -0.12 1.93 -1.74
C VAL A 73 1.02 2.65 -2.47
N LYS A 74 0.85 3.92 -2.83
CA LYS A 74 1.90 4.72 -3.49
C LYS A 74 3.18 4.80 -2.65
N VAL A 75 3.04 5.09 -1.35
CA VAL A 75 4.16 5.14 -0.40
C VAL A 75 4.87 3.78 -0.31
N LEU A 76 4.12 2.68 -0.21
CA LEU A 76 4.68 1.33 -0.11
C LEU A 76 5.35 0.87 -1.40
N ALA A 77 4.80 1.26 -2.54
CA ALA A 77 5.30 0.88 -3.85
C ALA A 77 6.49 1.77 -4.28
N GLY A 78 6.73 2.91 -3.62
CA GLY A 78 7.82 3.82 -3.93
C GLY A 78 7.55 4.70 -5.15
N VAL A 79 6.28 4.94 -5.48
CA VAL A 79 5.85 5.75 -6.64
C VAL A 79 5.71 7.21 -6.22
N SER A 80 6.44 8.10 -6.89
CA SER A 80 6.22 9.56 -6.82
C SER A 80 4.99 9.97 -7.66
N GLU A 81 4.43 11.16 -7.39
CA GLU A 81 3.19 11.68 -8.00
C GLU A 81 3.11 11.59 -9.55
N ASP A 82 4.24 11.47 -10.24
CA ASP A 82 4.35 11.35 -11.70
C ASP A 82 4.28 9.91 -12.25
N GLY A 83 4.05 8.89 -11.40
CA GLY A 83 3.90 7.49 -11.85
C GLY A 83 5.19 6.81 -12.34
N ALA A 84 6.34 7.47 -12.19
CA ALA A 84 7.62 6.94 -12.64
C ALA A 84 8.31 6.08 -11.55
N ASP A 85 8.58 4.84 -11.95
CA ASP A 85 9.50 3.82 -11.42
C ASP A 85 9.14 3.06 -10.14
N LEU A 86 8.42 1.95 -10.35
CA LEU A 86 8.36 0.81 -9.44
C LEU A 86 9.53 -0.15 -9.69
N LYS A 87 10.49 -0.23 -8.77
CA LYS A 87 11.32 -1.45 -8.66
C LYS A 87 10.61 -2.46 -7.73
N PRO A 88 10.54 -3.75 -8.11
CA PRO A 88 9.90 -4.78 -7.30
C PRO A 88 10.47 -4.84 -5.88
N PHE A 89 9.60 -4.98 -4.89
CA PHE A 89 9.97 -5.25 -3.51
C PHE A 89 10.50 -6.69 -3.43
N ASP A 90 11.81 -6.85 -3.23
CA ASP A 90 12.44 -8.17 -3.24
C ASP A 90 12.33 -8.86 -1.87
N HIS A 91 11.29 -9.69 -1.71
CA HIS A 91 11.01 -10.40 -0.46
C HIS A 91 12.07 -11.49 -0.13
N VAL A 92 12.94 -11.87 -1.07
CA VAL A 92 13.90 -12.98 -0.85
C VAL A 92 15.16 -12.57 -0.09
N ALA A 93 15.58 -11.31 -0.14
CA ALA A 93 16.81 -10.84 0.51
C ALA A 93 16.76 -10.91 2.05
N SER A 94 15.55 -10.76 2.63
CA SER A 94 15.36 -10.82 4.09
C SER A 94 15.37 -12.26 4.62
N ILE A 95 14.96 -13.24 3.80
CA ILE A 95 14.93 -14.66 4.19
C ILE A 95 16.30 -15.33 4.02
N GLU A 96 17.10 -14.94 3.01
CA GLU A 96 18.45 -15.48 2.81
C GLU A 96 19.42 -15.08 3.94
N SER A 97 19.31 -13.85 4.44
CA SER A 97 20.11 -13.38 5.58
C SER A 97 19.83 -14.16 6.86
N ALA A 98 18.61 -14.71 7.03
CA ALA A 98 18.24 -15.55 8.17
C ALA A 98 18.73 -17.01 8.04
N LYS A 99 19.00 -17.52 6.82
CA LYS A 99 19.53 -18.88 6.60
C LYS A 99 21.06 -18.95 6.66
N ALA A 100 21.77 -17.86 6.39
CA ALA A 100 23.24 -17.81 6.44
C ALA A 100 23.82 -17.96 7.87
N ALA A 101 23.04 -17.66 8.90
CA ALA A 101 23.49 -17.73 10.30
C ALA A 101 23.36 -19.13 10.97
N VAL A 102 22.85 -20.17 10.29
CA VAL A 102 22.45 -21.45 10.93
C VAL A 102 23.12 -22.72 10.36
N ARG A 103 24.31 -22.64 9.74
CA ARG A 103 25.10 -23.81 9.28
C ARG A 103 26.61 -23.48 9.38
N LYS A 104 27.49 -24.14 10.14
CA LYS A 104 27.57 -25.47 10.78
C LYS A 104 28.54 -25.44 12.00
N PRO A 105 28.31 -26.25 13.04
CA PRO A 105 29.33 -26.62 14.02
C PRO A 105 30.21 -27.80 13.52
N THR A 106 31.51 -27.71 13.85
CA THR A 106 32.51 -28.76 14.14
C THR A 106 32.67 -30.00 13.24
N LYS A 107 33.90 -30.22 12.70
CA LYS A 107 34.64 -31.50 12.87
C LYS A 107 36.15 -31.34 12.62
N ALA A 108 36.94 -31.96 13.50
CA ALA A 108 38.41 -32.02 13.54
C ALA A 108 39.04 -33.18 12.73
N ALA A 109 40.37 -33.11 12.56
CA ALA A 109 41.40 -34.13 12.17
C ALA A 109 41.45 -34.55 10.68
N GLU A 110 42.60 -34.75 9.99
CA GLU A 110 43.93 -35.31 10.34
C GLU A 110 45.12 -34.75 9.47
N PRO A 111 46.41 -35.02 9.80
CA PRO A 111 47.59 -34.42 9.15
C PRO A 111 48.38 -35.36 8.20
N GLY A 112 49.03 -34.78 7.17
CA GLY A 112 50.31 -35.26 6.60
C GLY A 112 50.31 -35.86 5.18
N ALA A 113 50.98 -35.18 4.22
CA ALA A 113 51.94 -35.73 3.24
C ALA A 113 52.39 -34.64 2.22
N ASP A 114 53.65 -34.76 1.77
CA ASP A 114 54.55 -33.76 1.16
C ASP A 114 54.15 -33.00 -0.14
N PRO A 115 54.72 -31.81 -0.40
CA PRO A 115 54.53 -31.04 -1.64
C PRO A 115 55.59 -31.34 -2.72
N PRO A 116 55.24 -31.36 -4.03
CA PRO A 116 56.24 -31.30 -5.10
C PRO A 116 56.70 -29.85 -5.40
N ARG A 117 57.99 -29.75 -5.71
CA ARG A 117 58.80 -28.54 -6.02
C ARG A 117 58.33 -27.80 -7.29
N GLY A 118 58.52 -26.47 -7.32
CA GLY A 118 58.10 -25.49 -8.37
C GLY A 118 58.71 -25.69 -9.78
N PHE A 119 58.56 -24.84 -10.80
CA PHE A 119 58.12 -23.44 -11.08
C PHE A 119 57.80 -23.40 -12.62
N PRO A 120 57.25 -22.33 -13.31
CA PRO A 120 57.41 -20.90 -13.04
C PRO A 120 56.15 -20.02 -13.21
N ARG A 121 56.34 -18.76 -12.79
CA ARG A 121 55.41 -17.63 -12.91
C ARG A 121 55.18 -17.25 -14.38
N GLN A 122 53.91 -17.05 -14.78
CA GLN A 122 53.56 -16.22 -15.94
C GLN A 122 53.27 -14.78 -15.46
N PRO A 123 53.76 -13.75 -16.18
CA PRO A 123 53.49 -12.35 -15.86
C PRO A 123 52.06 -11.92 -16.26
N PRO A 124 51.46 -10.91 -15.61
CA PRO A 124 50.20 -10.33 -16.06
C PRO A 124 50.45 -9.39 -17.24
N SER A 125 49.80 -9.63 -18.38
CA SER A 125 49.87 -8.77 -19.57
C SER A 125 48.50 -8.19 -19.94
N GLY A 126 48.43 -6.85 -19.98
CA GLY A 126 47.47 -6.04 -20.74
C GLY A 126 46.11 -5.82 -20.08
N SER A 127 45.78 -4.64 -19.52
CA SER A 127 45.50 -3.36 -20.19
C SER A 127 44.28 -3.42 -21.11
N GLY A 128 43.17 -2.79 -20.68
CA GLY A 128 42.03 -2.49 -21.56
C GLY A 128 40.70 -2.40 -20.83
N ALA A 129 40.50 -1.40 -19.98
CA ALA A 129 39.16 -0.99 -19.57
C ALA A 129 38.47 -0.31 -20.77
N GLU A 130 37.45 -0.96 -21.35
CA GLU A 130 36.58 -0.34 -22.35
C GLU A 130 35.31 0.15 -21.61
N PRO A 131 35.03 1.47 -21.55
CA PRO A 131 33.77 1.96 -21.00
C PRO A 131 32.62 1.71 -22.01
N PRO A 132 31.39 1.41 -21.55
CA PRO A 132 30.28 1.20 -22.46
C PRO A 132 29.96 2.50 -23.20
N ARG A 133 29.89 2.40 -24.54
CA ARG A 133 29.53 3.50 -25.44
C ARG A 133 28.14 4.02 -25.06
N GLY A 134 28.05 5.33 -24.86
CA GLY A 134 26.82 6.03 -24.50
C GLY A 134 25.69 5.80 -25.51
N PHE A 135 24.48 5.70 -24.98
CA PHE A 135 23.25 5.74 -25.78
C PHE A 135 23.10 7.13 -26.42
N PRO A 136 22.65 7.23 -27.69
CA PRO A 136 22.35 8.52 -28.30
C PRO A 136 21.18 9.17 -27.55
N ARG A 137 21.39 10.40 -27.07
CA ARG A 137 20.31 11.26 -26.56
C ARG A 137 19.33 11.53 -27.70
N GLN A 138 18.07 11.12 -27.54
CA GLN A 138 17.00 11.63 -28.40
C GLN A 138 16.78 13.12 -28.09
N PRO A 139 16.64 13.99 -29.10
CA PRO A 139 16.22 15.38 -28.87
C PRO A 139 14.75 15.40 -28.38
N PRO A 140 14.36 16.40 -27.57
CA PRO A 140 12.97 16.54 -27.14
C PRO A 140 12.06 16.79 -28.37
N PRO A 141 10.80 16.32 -28.34
CA PRO A 141 9.85 16.69 -29.40
C PRO A 141 9.57 18.19 -29.34
N ASP A 142 9.73 18.84 -30.50
CA ASP A 142 9.34 20.23 -30.72
C ASP A 142 7.89 20.44 -30.24
N SER A 143 7.72 21.38 -29.33
CA SER A 143 6.43 21.86 -28.88
C SER A 143 5.71 22.49 -30.06
N GLY A 144 4.85 21.70 -30.70
CA GLY A 144 3.92 22.18 -31.72
C GLY A 144 2.92 23.16 -31.11
N ILE A 145 3.25 24.44 -31.28
CA ILE A 145 2.37 25.60 -31.10
C ILE A 145 1.13 25.36 -31.98
N THR A 146 -0.04 25.29 -31.35
CA THR A 146 -1.34 25.44 -32.04
C THR A 146 -1.63 26.93 -32.07
N GLU A 147 -1.72 27.51 -33.26
CA GLU A 147 -2.33 28.83 -33.51
C GLU A 147 -3.80 28.63 -33.91
#